data_AF-A0A925RJD4-F1
#
_entry.id   AF-A0A925RJD4-F1
#
_cell.length_a   1.000
_cell.length_b   1.000
_cell.length_c   1.000
_cell.angle_alpha   90.00
_cell.angle_beta   90.00
_cell.angle_gamma   90.00
#
_symmetry.space_group_name_H-M   'P 1'
#
loop_
_entity.id
_entity.type
_entity.pdbx_description
1 polymer ?
#
loop_
_entity_poly.entity_id
_entity_poly.type
_entity_poly.pdbx_seq_one_letter_code
_entity_poly.pdbx_strand_id
1 'polypeptide(L)'
;MAASAIDVSFAPPPARLVVGLRRANAVGIVAPSYGSEKVSYGLAPEGYTFHKVARIPLHRFERSGTFWHQTPLLLDHPVALVHTFNELPVGLRPFVVSFENELPRYLGEPAPWQLDAGYALIASARCRGVLALSEAA
;
A
#
# COMPACT_ATOMS: atom_id res chain seq x y z
N MET A 1 -16.49 -21.77 26.81
CA MET A 1 -15.56 -21.97 25.68
C MET A 1 -14.69 -20.74 25.58
N ALA A 2 -13.42 -20.85 25.96
CA ALA A 2 -12.48 -19.72 25.96
C ALA A 2 -11.95 -19.50 24.54
N ALA A 3 -12.02 -18.26 24.05
CA ALA A 3 -11.41 -17.86 22.79
C ALA A 3 -9.89 -17.81 22.98
N SER A 4 -9.18 -18.67 22.25
CA SER A 4 -7.71 -18.63 22.16
C SER A 4 -7.32 -17.39 21.36
N ALA A 5 -6.61 -16.46 22.00
CA ALA A 5 -5.95 -15.36 21.33
C ALA A 5 -4.81 -15.93 20.49
N ILE A 6 -4.93 -15.82 19.16
CA ILE A 6 -3.81 -16.09 18.26
C ILE A 6 -2.81 -14.97 18.46
N ASP A 7 -1.70 -15.30 19.11
CA ASP A 7 -0.57 -14.41 19.31
C ASP A 7 0.20 -14.28 17.99
N VAL A 8 -0.16 -13.27 17.19
CA VAL A 8 0.53 -12.96 15.93
C VAL A 8 1.80 -12.18 16.26
N SER A 9 2.86 -12.93 16.57
CA SER A 9 4.20 -12.37 16.72
C SER A 9 4.72 -11.91 15.35
N PHE A 10 4.80 -10.59 15.16
CA PHE A 10 5.53 -9.99 14.05
C PHE A 10 7.02 -10.10 14.36
N ALA A 11 7.72 -11.03 13.70
CA ALA A 11 9.17 -11.11 13.82
C ALA A 11 9.78 -9.74 13.48
N PRO A 12 10.68 -9.19 14.33
CA PRO A 12 11.38 -7.97 13.98
C PRO A 12 12.14 -8.19 12.68
N PRO A 13 12.17 -7.20 11.77
CA PRO A 13 12.83 -7.39 10.48
C PRO A 13 14.31 -7.76 10.73
N PRO A 14 14.86 -8.77 10.04
CA PRO A 14 16.28 -9.04 10.13
C PRO A 14 17.04 -7.79 9.69
N ALA A 15 17.85 -7.26 10.59
CA ALA A 15 18.70 -6.11 10.35
C ALA A 15 19.84 -6.48 9.38
N ARG A 16 19.51 -6.62 8.09
CA ARG A 16 20.49 -6.63 7.00
C ARG A 16 19.92 -5.90 5.80
N LEU A 17 20.57 -4.78 5.49
CA LEU A 17 20.44 -4.07 4.23
C LEU A 17 20.88 -5.02 3.10
N VAL A 18 19.96 -5.80 2.55
CA VAL A 18 20.24 -6.64 1.38
C VAL A 18 19.99 -5.80 0.14
N VAL A 19 21.06 -5.16 -0.33
CA VAL A 19 21.13 -4.65 -1.70
C VAL A 19 21.23 -5.88 -2.61
N GLY A 20 20.20 -6.14 -3.43
CA GLY A 20 20.42 -6.87 -4.68
C GLY A 20 19.65 -8.18 -4.96
N LEU A 21 18.78 -8.69 -4.09
CA LEU A 21 17.92 -9.84 -4.46
C LEU A 21 16.44 -9.53 -4.21
N ARG A 22 15.71 -9.33 -5.31
CA ARG A 22 14.25 -9.19 -5.29
C ARG A 22 13.66 -10.51 -4.83
N ARG A 23 12.87 -10.48 -3.77
CA ARG A 23 12.10 -11.66 -3.35
C ARG A 23 10.84 -11.70 -4.19
N ALA A 24 10.80 -12.57 -5.20
CA ALA A 24 9.67 -12.71 -6.13
C ALA A 24 8.33 -12.94 -5.42
N ASN A 25 8.40 -13.57 -4.25
CA ASN A 25 7.26 -13.96 -3.43
C ASN A 25 7.02 -13.04 -2.22
N ALA A 26 7.65 -11.86 -2.20
CA ALA A 26 7.48 -10.88 -1.14
C ALA A 26 6.64 -9.71 -1.62
N VAL A 27 5.56 -9.44 -0.90
CA VAL A 27 4.64 -8.32 -1.15
C VAL A 27 4.85 -7.26 -0.08
N GLY A 28 5.08 -6.02 -0.52
CA GLY A 28 5.13 -4.86 0.37
C GLY A 28 3.75 -4.42 0.80
N ILE A 29 3.60 -4.06 2.07
CA ILE A 29 2.37 -3.45 2.62
C ILE A 29 2.72 -2.10 3.25
N VAL A 30 1.93 -1.07 2.95
CA VAL A 30 2.26 0.33 3.30
C VAL A 30 1.53 0.79 4.56
N ALA A 31 0.22 0.57 4.61
CA ALA A 31 -0.62 0.91 5.76
C ALA A 31 -1.48 -0.29 6.13
N PRO A 32 -0.92 -1.25 6.88
CA PRO A 32 -1.75 -2.27 7.48
C PRO A 32 -2.72 -1.59 8.47
N SER A 33 -3.99 -1.51 8.09
CA SER A 33 -5.10 -1.20 9.00
C SER A 33 -5.67 -2.49 9.57
N TYR A 34 -6.39 -2.38 10.69
CA TYR A 34 -7.04 -3.53 11.33
C TYR A 34 -7.85 -4.40 10.35
N GLY A 35 -8.54 -3.77 9.39
CA GLY A 35 -9.26 -4.48 8.32
C GLY A 35 -8.32 -5.24 7.39
N SER A 36 -7.36 -4.54 6.76
CA SER A 36 -6.44 -5.16 5.79
C SER A 36 -5.51 -6.21 6.40
N GLU A 37 -5.10 -6.07 7.67
CA GLU A 37 -4.31 -7.10 8.37
C GLU A 37 -5.11 -8.39 8.54
N LYS A 38 -6.37 -8.31 8.98
CA LYS A 38 -7.19 -9.51 9.19
C LYS A 38 -7.71 -10.14 7.91
N VAL A 39 -8.07 -9.32 6.93
CA VAL A 39 -8.79 -9.75 5.73
C VAL A 39 -7.83 -10.12 4.59
N SER A 40 -6.62 -9.59 4.58
CA SER A 40 -5.68 -9.80 3.46
C SER A 40 -4.31 -10.28 3.93
N TYR A 41 -3.62 -9.52 4.76
CA TYR A 41 -2.19 -9.75 5.00
C TYR A 41 -1.91 -10.83 6.05
N GLY A 42 -2.86 -11.11 6.93
CA GLY A 42 -2.78 -12.13 7.98
C GLY A 42 -3.14 -13.53 7.50
N LEU A 43 -3.64 -13.70 6.26
CA LEU A 43 -4.03 -15.00 5.72
C LEU A 43 -2.83 -15.92 5.43
N ALA A 44 -1.62 -15.36 5.31
CA ALA A 44 -0.36 -16.08 5.07
C ALA A 44 -0.47 -17.24 4.05
N PRO A 45 -0.89 -16.97 2.80
CA PRO A 45 -1.02 -18.01 1.79
C PRO A 45 0.34 -18.65 1.49
N GLU A 46 0.32 -19.95 1.19
CA GLU A 46 1.55 -20.71 0.93
C GLU A 46 2.35 -20.08 -0.20
N GLY A 47 3.66 -19.94 0.03
CA GLY A 47 4.58 -19.41 -0.96
C GLY A 47 4.63 -17.89 -1.04
N TYR A 48 3.88 -17.13 -0.25
CA TYR A 48 3.94 -15.65 -0.20
C TYR A 48 4.32 -15.13 1.18
N THR A 49 4.99 -13.97 1.21
CA THR A 49 5.34 -13.27 2.44
C THR A 49 4.99 -11.78 2.35
N PHE A 50 4.43 -11.22 3.41
CA PHE A 50 4.10 -9.80 3.48
C PHE A 50 5.13 -9.04 4.33
N HIS A 51 5.59 -7.88 3.85
CA HIS A 51 6.61 -7.06 4.51
C HIS A 51 6.13 -5.62 4.64
N LYS A 52 6.18 -5.05 5.84
CA LYS A 52 5.88 -3.63 6.04
C LYS A 52 6.96 -2.80 5.34
N VAL A 53 6.53 -1.89 4.45
CA VAL A 53 7.41 -0.99 3.71
C VAL A 53 7.44 0.36 4.39
N ALA A 54 8.65 0.91 4.56
CA ALA A 54 8.83 2.25 5.11
C ALA A 54 8.24 3.31 4.18
N ARG A 55 7.52 4.27 4.75
CA ARG A 55 6.84 5.33 4.01
C ARG A 55 7.08 6.69 4.63
N ILE A 56 7.11 7.71 3.79
CA ILE A 56 7.10 9.12 4.20
C ILE A 56 5.69 9.67 3.96
N PRO A 57 4.98 10.08 5.03
CA PRO A 57 3.69 10.72 4.87
C PRO A 57 3.84 12.11 4.24
N LEU A 58 3.29 12.31 3.04
CA LEU A 58 3.42 13.58 2.31
C LEU A 58 2.47 14.67 2.82
N HIS A 59 1.39 14.31 3.52
CA HIS A 59 0.48 15.30 4.16
C HIS A 59 1.16 16.24 5.16
N ARG A 60 2.41 15.96 5.55
CA ARG A 60 3.20 16.90 6.37
C ARG A 60 3.57 18.18 5.60
N PHE A 61 3.59 18.13 4.27
CA PHE A 61 3.94 19.26 3.39
C PHE A 61 2.70 20.05 2.91
N GLU A 62 1.52 19.42 2.89
CA GLU A 62 0.25 20.04 2.52
C GLU A 62 -0.87 19.38 3.36
N ARG A 63 -1.51 20.18 4.22
CA ARG A 63 -2.46 19.69 5.25
C ARG A 63 -3.93 19.99 4.93
N SER A 64 -4.19 20.74 3.86
CA SER A 64 -5.50 21.28 3.50
C SER A 64 -6.33 20.35 2.60
N GLY A 65 -5.84 19.16 2.26
CA GLY A 65 -6.56 18.18 1.46
C GLY A 65 -6.27 16.74 1.84
N THR A 66 -7.05 15.82 1.28
CA THR A 66 -6.97 14.38 1.54
C THR A 66 -6.02 13.64 0.60
N PHE A 67 -5.64 14.27 -0.53
CA PHE A 67 -4.78 13.66 -1.54
C PHE A 67 -3.43 13.20 -0.96
N TRP A 68 -2.69 14.09 -0.30
CA TRP A 68 -1.38 13.73 0.29
C TRP A 68 -1.48 12.92 1.59
N HIS A 69 -2.68 12.84 2.18
CA HIS A 69 -2.96 11.89 3.25
C HIS A 69 -2.96 10.45 2.72
N GLN A 70 -3.47 10.24 1.51
CA GLN A 70 -3.61 8.93 0.87
C GLN A 70 -2.55 8.67 -0.21
N THR A 71 -1.58 9.56 -0.39
CA THR A 71 -0.51 9.45 -1.40
C THR A 71 0.87 9.44 -0.72
N PRO A 72 1.27 8.35 -0.03
CA PRO A 72 2.56 8.29 0.65
C PRO A 72 3.71 8.11 -0.34
N LEU A 73 4.89 8.63 0.01
CA LEU A 73 6.13 8.31 -0.68
C LEU A 73 6.73 7.04 -0.09
N LEU A 74 6.94 6.03 -0.92
CA LEU A 74 7.64 4.80 -0.57
C LEU A 74 9.12 4.94 -0.89
N LEU A 75 9.95 4.71 0.12
CA LEU A 75 11.39 4.61 -0.07
C LEU A 75 11.73 3.31 -0.80
N ASP A 76 12.93 3.24 -1.39
CA ASP A 76 13.35 2.03 -2.08
C ASP A 76 13.36 0.83 -1.10
N HIS A 77 12.86 -0.31 -1.59
CA HIS A 77 12.60 -1.48 -0.76
C HIS A 77 12.83 -2.77 -1.55
N PRO A 78 13.18 -3.90 -0.88
CA PRO A 78 13.59 -5.13 -1.56
C PRO A 78 12.43 -5.96 -2.14
N VAL A 79 11.18 -5.62 -1.83
CA VAL A 79 10.01 -6.33 -2.35
C VAL A 79 9.75 -5.98 -3.81
N ALA A 80 9.32 -6.98 -4.59
CA ALA A 80 9.13 -6.85 -6.03
C ALA A 80 7.85 -6.09 -6.41
N LEU A 81 6.84 -6.15 -5.55
CA LEU A 81 5.53 -5.55 -5.73
C LEU A 81 5.03 -5.01 -4.39
N VAL A 82 4.32 -3.88 -4.44
CA VAL A 82 3.61 -3.32 -3.28
C VAL A 82 2.12 -3.48 -3.48
N HIS A 83 1.40 -3.85 -2.43
CA HIS A 83 -0.04 -3.73 -2.37
C HIS A 83 -0.43 -2.60 -1.41
N THR A 84 -1.32 -1.72 -1.86
CA THR A 84 -1.92 -0.67 -1.03
C THR A 84 -3.43 -0.80 -0.98
N PHE A 85 -4.03 -0.34 0.11
CA PHE A 85 -5.47 -0.28 0.29
C PHE A 85 -5.87 1.16 0.61
N ASN A 86 -6.72 1.78 -0.22
CA ASN A 86 -7.08 3.20 -0.12
C ASN A 86 -5.87 4.17 -0.11
N GLU A 87 -4.77 3.79 -0.78
CA GLU A 87 -3.58 4.64 -0.89
C GLU A 87 -2.92 4.50 -2.26
N LEU A 88 -2.36 5.60 -2.80
CA LEU A 88 -1.69 5.65 -4.10
C LEU A 88 -0.20 5.92 -3.86
N PRO A 89 0.65 4.89 -3.87
CA PRO A 89 2.03 5.06 -3.47
C PRO A 89 2.88 5.73 -4.56
N VAL A 90 3.52 6.84 -4.20
CA VAL A 90 4.59 7.45 -5.01
C VAL A 90 5.90 6.73 -4.69
N GLY A 91 6.76 6.47 -5.68
CA GLY A 91 8.02 5.75 -5.45
C GLY A 91 8.64 5.25 -6.75
N LEU A 92 9.52 4.26 -6.66
CA LEU A 92 10.14 3.65 -7.85
C LEU A 92 9.56 2.27 -8.20
N ARG A 93 8.92 1.62 -7.23
CA ARG A 93 8.54 0.22 -7.34
C ARG A 93 7.13 0.06 -7.92
N PRO A 94 6.85 -1.05 -8.62
CA PRO A 94 5.50 -1.36 -9.07
C PRO A 94 4.54 -1.56 -7.90
N PHE A 95 3.26 -1.26 -8.11
CA PHE A 95 2.23 -1.42 -7.11
C PHE A 95 0.92 -1.94 -7.70
N VAL A 96 0.11 -2.56 -6.85
CA VAL A 96 -1.32 -2.83 -7.06
C VAL A 96 -2.07 -2.10 -5.97
N VAL A 97 -3.16 -1.45 -6.33
CA VAL A 97 -4.00 -0.72 -5.37
C VAL A 97 -5.38 -1.37 -5.30
N SER A 98 -5.83 -1.65 -4.09
CA SER A 98 -7.23 -1.89 -3.78
C SER A 98 -7.86 -0.61 -3.24
N PHE A 99 -9.11 -0.33 -3.58
CA PHE A 99 -9.80 0.83 -3.04
C PHE A 99 -11.27 0.53 -2.71
N GLU A 100 -11.71 1.13 -1.62
CA GLU A 100 -13.10 1.26 -1.19
C GLU A 100 -13.64 2.66 -1.46
N ASN A 101 -12.76 3.66 -1.44
CA ASN A 101 -13.10 5.07 -1.61
C ASN A 101 -12.91 5.53 -3.06
N GLU A 102 -13.42 6.72 -3.38
CA GLU A 102 -13.18 7.37 -4.68
C GLU A 102 -11.67 7.51 -4.98
N LEU A 103 -11.22 6.92 -6.09
CA LEU A 103 -9.83 7.02 -6.56
C LEU A 103 -9.77 7.83 -7.87
N PRO A 104 -8.84 8.80 -8.05
CA PRO A 104 -7.83 9.29 -7.10
C PRO A 104 -8.34 10.42 -6.19
N ARG A 105 -9.66 10.67 -6.18
CA ARG A 105 -10.26 11.85 -5.53
C ARG A 105 -10.23 11.81 -4.00
N TYR A 106 -10.07 10.62 -3.41
CA TYR A 106 -9.86 10.40 -1.98
C TYR A 106 -10.73 11.27 -1.09
N LEU A 107 -12.05 11.06 -1.05
CA LEU A 107 -13.00 11.77 -0.16
C LEU A 107 -12.62 13.24 0.12
N GLY A 108 -13.01 14.16 -0.76
CA GLY A 108 -12.70 15.58 -0.62
C GLY A 108 -12.69 16.31 -1.96
N GLU A 109 -12.12 17.52 -1.95
CA GLU A 109 -11.99 18.40 -3.11
C GLU A 109 -10.50 18.62 -3.43
N PRO A 110 -9.79 17.61 -3.97
CA PRO A 110 -8.41 17.78 -4.40
C PRO A 110 -8.32 18.82 -5.52
N ALA A 111 -7.21 19.56 -5.56
CA ALA A 111 -6.94 20.49 -6.65
C ALA A 111 -6.86 19.74 -8.00
N PRO A 112 -7.19 20.36 -9.14
CA PRO A 112 -7.16 19.70 -10.45
C PRO A 112 -5.84 19.00 -10.77
N TRP A 113 -4.70 19.64 -10.45
CA TRP A 113 -3.38 19.05 -10.67
C TRP A 113 -3.10 17.81 -9.81
N GLN A 114 -3.72 17.70 -8.62
CA GLN A 114 -3.62 16.51 -7.76
C GLN A 114 -4.39 15.34 -8.39
N LEU A 115 -5.57 15.61 -8.94
CA LEU A 115 -6.34 14.63 -9.71
C LEU A 115 -5.54 14.16 -10.93
N ASP A 116 -4.98 15.09 -11.70
CA ASP A 116 -4.15 14.77 -12.87
C ASP A 116 -2.95 13.90 -12.48
N ALA A 117 -2.26 14.26 -11.39
CA ALA A 117 -1.15 13.46 -10.86
C ALA A 117 -1.58 12.06 -10.43
N GLY A 118 -2.74 11.94 -9.78
CA GLY A 118 -3.34 10.66 -9.40
C GLY A 118 -3.65 9.79 -10.61
N TYR A 119 -4.35 10.34 -11.61
CA TYR A 119 -4.66 9.64 -12.86
C TYR A 119 -3.39 9.23 -13.62
N ALA A 120 -2.40 10.12 -13.71
CA ALA A 120 -1.13 9.81 -14.35
C ALA A 120 -0.40 8.65 -13.64
N LEU A 121 -0.46 8.60 -12.31
CA LEU A 121 0.17 7.54 -11.53
C LEU A 121 -0.55 6.19 -11.71
N ILE A 122 -1.89 6.19 -11.78
CA ILE A 122 -2.71 5.00 -12.08
C ILE A 122 -2.48 4.52 -13.51
N ALA A 123 -2.39 5.43 -14.49
CA ALA A 123 -2.13 5.10 -15.88
C ALA A 123 -0.67 4.67 -16.15
N SER A 124 0.22 4.84 -15.18
CA SER A 124 1.65 4.54 -15.35
C SER A 124 1.92 3.03 -15.39
N ALA A 125 3.01 2.64 -16.07
CA ALA A 125 3.50 1.25 -16.07
C ALA A 125 3.89 0.70 -14.68
N ARG A 126 3.89 1.54 -13.64
CA ARG A 126 4.11 1.13 -12.26
C ARG A 126 2.84 0.60 -11.61
N CYS A 127 1.66 1.11 -11.99
CA CYS A 127 0.40 0.54 -11.55
C CYS A 127 0.17 -0.75 -12.35
N ARG A 128 0.23 -1.91 -11.67
CA ARG A 128 0.08 -3.22 -12.30
C ARG A 128 -1.33 -3.76 -12.23
N GLY A 129 -2.17 -3.10 -11.46
CA GLY A 129 -3.55 -3.50 -11.28
C GLY A 129 -4.26 -2.58 -10.30
N VAL A 130 -5.55 -2.46 -10.54
CA VAL A 130 -6.48 -1.76 -9.70
C VAL A 130 -7.56 -2.78 -9.32
N LEU A 131 -7.67 -3.07 -8.03
CA LEU A 131 -8.60 -4.06 -7.49
C LEU A 131 -9.79 -3.32 -6.89
N ALA A 132 -10.90 -3.31 -7.62
CA ALA A 132 -12.16 -2.78 -7.13
C ALA A 132 -12.81 -3.78 -6.15
N LEU A 133 -13.49 -3.27 -5.12
CA LEU A 133 -14.25 -4.12 -4.18
C LEU A 133 -15.55 -4.66 -4.79
N SER A 134 -16.02 -4.06 -5.88
CA SER A 134 -17.22 -4.50 -6.59
C SER A 134 -17.16 -4.08 -8.06
N GLU A 135 -18.01 -4.66 -8.90
CA GLU A 135 -18.18 -4.23 -10.30
C GLU A 135 -18.71 -2.78 -10.43
N ALA A 136 -19.36 -2.27 -9.38
CA ALA A 136 -19.95 -0.94 -9.36
C ALA A 136 -18.99 0.17 -8.90
N ALA A 137 -17.79 -0.20 -8.42
CA ALA A 137 -16.81 0.69 -7.82
C ALA A 137 -15.59 0.91 -8.72
#